data_AF-A0A0C9MDY0-F1
#
_entry.id   AF-A0A0C9MDY0-F1
#
_cell.length_a   1.000
_cell.length_b   1.000
_cell.length_c   1.000
_cell.angle_alpha   90.00
_cell.angle_beta   90.00
_cell.angle_gamma   90.00
#
_symmetry.space_group_name_H-M   'P 1'
#
loop_
_entity.id
_entity.type
_entity.pdbx_description
1 polymer ?
#
loop_
_entity_poly.entity_id
_entity_poly.type
_entity_poly.pdbx_seq_one_letter_code
_entity_poly.pdbx_strand_id
1 'polypeptide(L)'
;MFRLLKSTAPPTSLRLSSIITNTPRRYIRMDSKTYGVSKNGVTMKVDLSEKEAKICNVLQGVSSFIAQQRPELPIIESRIAGGWVRDKLLGKECHDLDIAINDMMGYEFATYVNKYLESQGVPTRSIAKIDSNPEKSKHLETATTKLFDQEVDFCNLRTEIYEEGSRIPSQITFGTPTEDAYRRDITINSLFYNVNSHQVEDFTEQGIPDLIKGFIRTPLEPFETFRDDPLRVIRCIRFSSRFNFDMVPELCQAAKHPEIKNALIHKISRERIGIEFDKMITGPYPLLSLQLIHQLDLYPIIMAPPQIIKSGTVGDALLAVQAVGILQWLQQNDGLRAISDDEKRSLILTASVLPYYGAVSEFKKRVIPAVQLVLRDSIKTNNTDVATVNTIFRGVDKLQHMASNNMKQPVKRSELGMLIRDLGALWQTAIKMTTIKELLDTYPNMSWSQDPTAIDTETGQAICHKYNALIQAAKDYQITDCYTWKHMVDGKRAAQVVGVKTGPIVTELLKMQMTWQLEHPNGTKEECEQAIKAYWDSK
;
A
#
# COMPACT_ATOMS: atom_id res chain seq x y z
N MET A 1 62.31 46.28 28.30
CA MET A 1 63.68 45.79 27.95
C MET A 1 63.74 44.31 28.33
N PHE A 2 64.34 43.47 27.47
CA PHE A 2 64.29 41.98 27.37
C PHE A 2 63.07 41.42 26.64
N ARG A 3 63.11 41.01 25.36
CA ARG A 3 63.95 40.10 24.50
C ARG A 3 63.26 38.75 24.29
N LEU A 4 62.69 38.61 23.08
CA LEU A 4 62.37 37.37 22.39
C LEU A 4 63.61 36.85 21.65
N LEU A 5 63.77 35.54 21.57
CA LEU A 5 64.36 34.86 20.41
C LEU A 5 63.69 33.48 20.24
N LYS A 6 63.27 33.18 19.00
CA LYS A 6 62.72 31.90 18.55
C LYS A 6 63.84 30.99 18.03
N SER A 7 63.62 29.68 18.13
CA SER A 7 64.44 28.61 17.53
C SER A 7 63.53 27.53 16.90
N THR A 8 64.14 26.73 16.04
CA THR A 8 63.67 26.05 14.82
C THR A 8 63.36 24.54 14.95
N ALA A 9 62.27 24.09 14.29
CA ALA A 9 62.07 22.85 13.48
C ALA A 9 62.22 21.40 14.08
N PRO A 10 61.68 20.33 13.43
CA PRO A 10 60.87 19.21 14.01
C PRO A 10 61.56 17.80 13.90
N PRO A 11 60.94 16.60 14.18
CA PRO A 11 59.96 15.91 13.28
C PRO A 11 58.97 14.81 13.86
N THR A 12 57.95 14.44 13.06
CA THR A 12 57.14 13.18 12.86
C THR A 12 56.63 12.19 13.95
N SER A 13 55.29 11.92 13.86
CA SER A 13 54.47 10.68 14.05
C SER A 13 54.46 9.98 15.44
N LEU A 14 53.41 9.37 16.02
CA LEU A 14 52.16 8.71 15.61
C LEU A 14 51.36 8.44 16.93
N ARG A 15 50.02 8.56 16.96
CA ARG A 15 49.08 7.58 17.59
C ARG A 15 47.62 8.04 17.58
N LEU A 16 46.76 7.10 17.16
CA LEU A 16 45.31 7.07 17.29
C LEU A 16 44.86 6.97 18.76
N SER A 17 43.80 7.70 19.13
CA SER A 17 42.71 7.14 19.95
C SER A 17 41.45 8.01 19.89
N SER A 18 40.34 7.34 19.53
CA SER A 18 38.95 7.56 19.96
C SER A 18 38.36 8.97 20.01
N ILE A 19 37.33 9.22 19.18
CA ILE A 19 35.96 9.54 19.64
C ILE A 19 34.99 9.18 18.50
N ILE A 20 34.19 8.14 18.74
CA ILE A 20 32.97 7.84 18.00
C ILE A 20 31.87 8.69 18.63
N THR A 21 31.35 9.67 17.91
CA THR A 21 30.05 10.30 18.23
C THR A 21 29.35 10.77 16.96
N ASN A 22 28.20 10.15 16.67
CA ASN A 22 27.06 10.62 15.88
C ASN A 22 27.27 11.78 14.90
N THR A 23 27.31 11.46 13.60
CA THR A 23 27.21 12.44 12.51
C THR A 23 25.75 12.80 12.25
N PRO A 24 25.32 14.07 12.42
CA PRO A 24 24.05 14.52 11.87
C PRO A 24 24.20 14.72 10.35
N ARG A 25 23.20 14.27 9.56
CA ARG A 25 23.09 14.58 8.12
C ARG A 25 23.18 16.10 7.95
N ARG A 26 24.25 16.60 7.33
CA ARG A 26 24.41 18.03 7.03
C ARG A 26 23.58 18.38 5.79
N TYR A 27 22.41 18.98 6.01
CA TYR A 27 21.66 19.66 4.96
C TYR A 27 22.39 20.97 4.58
N ILE A 28 22.52 21.25 3.29
CA ILE A 28 23.11 22.51 2.82
C ILE A 28 22.00 23.56 2.88
N ARG A 29 22.08 24.49 3.85
CA ARG A 29 21.14 25.60 3.99
C ARG A 29 21.47 26.68 2.96
N MET A 30 20.78 26.68 1.82
CA MET A 30 20.56 27.89 1.02
C MET A 30 19.45 28.71 1.71
N ASP A 31 19.44 30.05 1.57
CA ASP A 31 18.48 30.95 2.25
C ASP A 31 17.05 30.40 2.21
N SER A 32 16.59 29.82 3.34
CA SER A 32 15.41 28.97 3.34
C SER A 32 14.14 29.81 3.44
N LYS A 33 13.63 30.28 2.30
CA LYS A 33 12.30 30.87 2.19
C LYS A 33 11.29 29.95 2.89
N THR A 34 10.52 30.52 3.82
CA THR A 34 9.45 29.80 4.52
C THR A 34 8.14 30.04 3.78
N TYR A 35 7.43 28.96 3.48
CA TYR A 35 6.19 28.98 2.68
C TYR A 35 4.92 28.87 3.55
N GLY A 36 5.07 28.70 4.86
CA GLY A 36 3.96 28.62 5.82
C GLY A 36 4.19 27.51 6.85
N VAL A 37 3.11 27.13 7.54
CA VAL A 37 3.07 25.98 8.44
C VAL A 37 1.97 25.06 7.93
N SER A 38 2.30 23.80 7.66
CA SER A 38 1.35 22.79 7.18
C SER A 38 0.32 22.43 8.26
N LYS A 39 -0.79 21.78 7.87
CA LYS A 39 -1.83 21.26 8.80
C LYS A 39 -1.25 20.42 9.94
N ASN A 40 -0.13 19.73 9.69
CA ASN A 40 0.53 18.86 10.67
C ASN A 40 1.56 19.59 11.55
N GLY A 41 1.61 20.93 11.50
CA GLY A 41 2.51 21.76 12.31
C GLY A 41 3.95 21.87 11.78
N VAL A 42 4.25 21.32 10.60
CA VAL A 42 5.59 21.40 10.00
C VAL A 42 5.78 22.75 9.33
N THR A 43 6.85 23.48 9.69
CA THR A 43 7.31 24.68 8.98
C THR A 43 7.73 24.31 7.56
N MET A 44 7.00 24.84 6.58
CA MET A 44 7.19 24.51 5.17
C MET A 44 8.39 25.25 4.59
N LYS A 45 9.44 24.49 4.28
CA LYS A 45 10.67 24.96 3.64
C LYS A 45 11.26 23.84 2.79
N VAL A 46 12.13 24.19 1.85
CA VAL A 46 12.85 23.22 1.03
C VAL A 46 14.29 23.15 1.52
N ASP A 47 14.65 22.03 2.14
CA ASP A 47 16.03 21.71 2.52
C ASP A 47 16.56 20.60 1.59
N LEU A 48 17.60 20.94 0.83
CA LEU A 48 18.27 19.98 -0.06
C LEU A 48 19.28 19.14 0.74
N SER A 49 19.25 17.82 0.51
CA SER A 49 20.36 16.95 0.89
C SER A 49 21.60 17.27 0.07
N GLU A 50 22.77 16.82 0.52
CA GLU A 50 24.02 17.02 -0.22
C GLU A 50 23.96 16.47 -1.65
N LYS A 51 23.28 15.33 -1.85
CA LYS A 51 23.08 14.74 -3.18
C LYS A 51 22.18 15.59 -4.06
N GLU A 52 21.03 16.02 -3.53
CA GLU A 52 20.09 16.87 -4.27
C GLU A 52 20.71 18.21 -4.64
N ALA A 53 21.50 18.82 -3.75
CA ALA A 53 22.23 20.04 -4.04
C ALA A 53 23.25 19.84 -5.17
N LYS A 54 24.00 18.71 -5.18
CA LYS A 54 24.91 18.36 -6.29
C LYS A 54 24.14 18.18 -7.61
N ILE A 55 23.00 17.50 -7.58
CA ILE A 55 22.13 17.34 -8.76
C ILE A 55 21.65 18.71 -9.25
N CYS A 56 21.13 19.56 -8.36
CA CYS A 56 20.69 20.91 -8.71
C CYS A 56 21.81 21.73 -9.37
N ASN A 57 23.02 21.70 -8.81
CA ASN A 57 24.18 22.39 -9.38
C ASN A 57 24.55 21.87 -10.77
N VAL A 58 24.45 20.55 -11.00
CA VAL A 58 24.65 19.96 -12.33
C VAL A 58 23.60 20.47 -13.30
N LEU A 59 22.32 20.47 -12.93
CA LEU A 59 21.22 20.91 -13.79
C LEU A 59 21.34 22.41 -14.16
N GLN A 60 21.75 23.27 -13.21
CA GLN A 60 22.04 24.68 -13.49
C GLN A 60 23.21 24.84 -14.49
N GLY A 61 24.26 24.04 -14.30
CA GLY A 61 25.41 24.03 -15.20
C GLY A 61 25.03 23.58 -16.61
N VAL A 62 24.18 22.56 -16.73
CA VAL A 62 23.65 22.06 -18.01
C VAL A 62 22.82 23.13 -18.71
N SER A 63 21.95 23.84 -18.00
CA SER A 63 21.19 24.98 -18.53
C SER A 63 22.11 26.03 -19.16
N SER A 64 23.17 26.42 -18.45
CA SER A 64 24.16 27.39 -18.95
C SER A 64 24.96 26.85 -20.14
N PHE A 65 25.32 25.57 -20.11
CA PHE A 65 26.05 24.89 -21.17
C PHE A 65 25.25 24.80 -22.47
N ILE A 66 23.95 24.47 -22.37
CA ILE A 66 23.04 24.46 -23.52
C ILE A 66 22.90 25.86 -24.09
N ALA A 67 22.71 26.89 -23.26
CA ALA A 67 22.59 28.27 -23.73
C ALA A 67 23.83 28.75 -24.51
N GLN A 68 25.02 28.24 -24.19
CA GLN A 68 26.25 28.52 -24.94
C GLN A 68 26.34 27.76 -26.27
N GLN A 69 25.93 26.48 -26.30
CA GLN A 69 26.03 25.64 -27.50
C GLN A 69 24.88 25.83 -28.49
N ARG A 70 23.71 26.24 -28.00
CA ARG A 70 22.45 26.38 -28.75
C ARG A 70 21.80 27.74 -28.44
N PRO A 71 22.44 28.87 -28.79
CA PRO A 71 21.94 30.21 -28.47
C PRO A 71 20.63 30.55 -29.22
N GLU A 72 20.25 29.76 -30.22
CA GLU A 72 18.98 29.89 -30.93
C GLU A 72 17.76 29.40 -30.13
N LEU A 73 17.98 28.60 -29.08
CA LEU A 73 16.92 28.10 -28.21
C LEU A 73 16.60 29.11 -27.10
N PRO A 74 15.36 29.11 -26.57
CA PRO A 74 15.08 29.79 -25.32
C PRO A 74 15.95 29.21 -24.20
N ILE A 75 16.14 29.98 -23.12
CA ILE A 75 16.87 29.50 -21.95
C ILE A 75 16.16 28.25 -21.41
N ILE A 76 16.88 27.14 -21.41
CA ILE A 76 16.37 25.86 -20.91
C ILE A 76 16.45 25.86 -19.39
N GLU A 77 15.31 25.73 -18.73
CA GLU A 77 15.20 25.68 -17.28
C GLU A 77 14.83 24.28 -16.80
N SER A 78 15.24 23.95 -15.57
CA SER A 78 14.90 22.68 -14.93
C SER A 78 14.08 22.93 -13.67
N ARG A 79 12.98 22.19 -13.53
CA ARG A 79 12.10 22.24 -12.36
C ARG A 79 11.94 20.85 -11.78
N ILE A 80 12.12 20.68 -10.47
CA ILE A 80 11.70 19.44 -9.81
C ILE A 80 10.18 19.55 -9.59
N ALA A 81 9.40 18.58 -10.05
CA ALA A 81 7.95 18.69 -10.07
C ALA A 81 7.24 17.74 -9.08
N GLY A 82 6.06 18.15 -8.64
CA GLY A 82 5.07 17.29 -8.01
C GLY A 82 5.46 16.71 -6.65
N GLY A 83 5.54 15.38 -6.57
CA GLY A 83 5.58 14.66 -5.29
C GLY A 83 6.77 15.05 -4.42
N TRP A 84 7.93 15.28 -5.04
CA TRP A 84 9.13 15.70 -4.34
C TRP A 84 8.96 17.05 -3.64
N VAL A 85 8.39 18.05 -4.34
CA VAL A 85 8.22 19.42 -3.81
C VAL A 85 7.29 19.40 -2.60
N ARG A 86 6.14 18.74 -2.73
CA ARG A 86 5.17 18.54 -1.65
C ARG A 86 5.82 17.86 -0.44
N ASP A 87 6.52 16.75 -0.66
CA ASP A 87 7.08 15.96 0.43
C ASP A 87 8.20 16.73 1.15
N LYS A 88 9.04 17.47 0.41
CA LYS A 88 10.04 18.38 1.00
C LYS A 88 9.41 19.48 1.84
N LEU A 89 8.36 20.12 1.35
CA LEU A 89 7.61 21.14 2.12
C LEU A 89 6.97 20.56 3.39
N LEU A 90 6.61 19.28 3.38
CA LEU A 90 6.11 18.56 4.55
C LEU A 90 7.22 17.97 5.44
N GLY A 91 8.49 18.29 5.18
CA GLY A 91 9.65 17.81 5.95
C GLY A 91 9.94 16.32 5.77
N LYS A 92 9.45 15.70 4.69
CA LYS A 92 9.68 14.30 4.35
C LYS A 92 10.79 14.18 3.31
N GLU A 93 11.53 13.07 3.38
CA GLU A 93 12.46 12.70 2.30
C GLU A 93 11.68 12.10 1.13
N CYS A 94 12.10 12.44 -0.09
CA CYS A 94 11.55 11.90 -1.32
C CYS A 94 12.73 11.57 -2.24
N HIS A 95 12.72 10.35 -2.80
CA HIS A 95 13.79 9.87 -3.67
C HIS A 95 13.41 9.94 -5.16
N ASP A 96 12.13 10.17 -5.47
CA ASP A 96 11.67 10.27 -6.85
C ASP A 96 11.90 11.72 -7.33
N LEU A 97 12.88 11.92 -8.21
CA LEU A 97 13.22 13.22 -8.78
C LEU A 97 12.70 13.34 -10.22
N ASP A 98 11.48 13.87 -10.34
CA ASP A 98 10.86 14.22 -11.61
C ASP A 98 11.30 15.62 -12.06
N ILE A 99 12.20 15.70 -13.04
CA ILE A 99 12.70 16.96 -13.61
C ILE A 99 11.88 17.32 -14.85
N ALA A 100 11.14 18.42 -14.74
CA ALA A 100 10.37 19.02 -15.81
C ALA A 100 11.20 20.10 -16.55
N ILE A 101 11.17 20.05 -17.87
CA ILE A 101 12.00 20.87 -18.77
C ILE A 101 11.10 21.59 -19.78
N ASN A 102 11.31 22.88 -20.04
CA ASN A 102 10.41 23.69 -20.88
C ASN A 102 10.46 23.35 -22.36
N ASP A 103 11.57 23.60 -23.04
CA ASP A 103 11.62 23.63 -24.51
C ASP A 103 12.61 22.58 -25.06
N MET A 104 12.70 21.43 -24.40
CA MET A 104 13.59 20.34 -24.80
C MET A 104 13.03 18.97 -24.39
N MET A 105 13.24 17.96 -25.23
CA MET A 105 12.86 16.57 -24.94
C MET A 105 13.71 16.01 -23.80
N GLY A 106 13.10 15.16 -22.95
CA GLY A 106 13.77 14.61 -21.76
C GLY A 106 15.07 13.84 -22.08
N TYR A 107 15.07 13.06 -23.16
CA TYR A 107 16.28 12.35 -23.60
C TYR A 107 17.35 13.27 -24.16
N GLU A 108 16.99 14.24 -24.99
CA GLU A 108 17.94 15.23 -25.51
C GLU A 108 18.63 15.96 -24.35
N PHE A 109 17.86 16.42 -23.38
CA PHE A 109 18.41 17.05 -22.17
C PHE A 109 19.32 16.10 -21.39
N ALA A 110 18.92 14.84 -21.19
CA ALA A 110 19.75 13.84 -20.53
C ALA A 110 21.10 13.64 -21.25
N THR A 111 21.15 13.72 -22.59
CA THR A 111 22.42 13.67 -23.32
C THR A 111 23.31 14.88 -23.04
N TYR A 112 22.73 16.07 -22.91
CA TYR A 112 23.48 17.26 -22.50
C TYR A 112 23.96 17.18 -21.04
N VAL A 113 23.21 16.52 -20.15
CA VAL A 113 23.67 16.21 -18.79
C VAL A 113 24.97 15.40 -18.83
N ASN A 114 25.03 14.34 -19.64
CA ASN A 114 26.26 13.55 -19.78
C ASN A 114 27.42 14.36 -20.39
N LYS A 115 27.17 15.15 -21.45
CA LYS A 115 28.20 16.01 -22.05
C LYS A 115 28.77 17.03 -21.07
N TYR A 116 27.89 17.64 -20.27
CA TYR A 116 28.31 18.58 -19.23
C TYR A 116 29.15 17.89 -18.15
N LEU A 117 28.71 16.74 -17.65
CA LEU A 117 29.48 15.96 -16.66
C LEU A 117 30.87 15.58 -17.18
N GLU A 118 30.96 15.15 -18.44
CA GLU A 118 32.22 14.85 -19.11
C GLU A 118 33.14 16.08 -19.19
N SER A 119 32.59 17.25 -19.52
CA SER A 119 33.34 18.52 -19.54
C SER A 119 33.90 18.91 -18.16
N GLN A 120 33.26 18.45 -17.07
CA GLN A 120 33.67 18.67 -15.69
C GLN A 120 34.59 17.56 -15.16
N GLY A 121 34.96 16.58 -15.99
CA GLY A 121 35.76 15.43 -15.57
C GLY A 121 35.03 14.47 -14.62
N VAL A 122 33.69 14.52 -14.60
CA VAL A 122 32.84 13.65 -13.78
C VAL A 122 32.42 12.43 -14.61
N PRO A 123 32.52 11.19 -14.09
CA PRO A 123 32.12 9.99 -14.82
C PRO A 123 30.65 10.04 -15.28
N THR A 124 30.42 9.74 -16.56
CA THR A 124 29.07 9.65 -17.16
C THR A 124 28.42 8.30 -16.86
N ARG A 125 27.09 8.22 -17.01
CA ARG A 125 26.32 6.97 -16.85
C ARG A 125 25.41 6.71 -18.05
N SER A 126 24.96 5.47 -18.19
CA SER A 126 24.01 5.07 -19.24
C SER A 126 22.66 5.74 -19.02
N ILE A 127 22.13 6.37 -20.07
CA ILE A 127 20.79 6.95 -20.10
C ILE A 127 19.82 5.88 -20.62
N ALA A 128 18.79 5.56 -19.85
CA ALA A 128 17.70 4.71 -20.31
C ALA A 128 16.64 5.59 -20.99
N LYS A 129 16.49 5.43 -22.31
CA LYS A 129 15.39 6.04 -23.06
C LYS A 129 14.13 5.21 -22.85
N ILE A 130 13.03 5.86 -22.47
CA ILE A 130 11.71 5.24 -22.42
C ILE A 130 10.92 5.81 -23.59
N ASP A 131 10.73 4.97 -24.63
CA ASP A 131 9.98 5.34 -25.82
C ASP A 131 8.51 5.65 -25.51
N SER A 132 7.90 6.49 -26.33
CA SER A 132 6.47 6.80 -26.24
C SER A 132 5.64 5.52 -26.44
N ASN A 133 4.72 5.27 -25.51
CA ASN A 133 3.74 4.22 -25.56
C ASN A 133 2.33 4.80 -25.28
N PRO A 134 1.57 5.14 -26.34
CA PRO A 134 0.21 5.69 -26.23
C PRO A 134 -0.76 4.78 -25.47
N GLU A 135 -0.66 3.46 -25.61
CA GLU A 135 -1.54 2.49 -24.92
C GLU A 135 -1.35 2.52 -23.39
N LYS A 136 -0.13 2.82 -22.94
CA LYS A 136 0.20 3.04 -21.52
C LYS A 136 0.02 4.50 -21.06
N SER A 137 -0.52 5.37 -21.92
CA SER A 137 -0.66 6.81 -21.66
C SER A 137 0.68 7.53 -21.48
N LYS A 138 1.74 7.08 -22.18
CA LYS A 138 3.07 7.70 -22.22
C LYS A 138 3.31 8.28 -23.62
N HIS A 139 2.84 9.48 -23.93
CA HIS A 139 2.89 9.99 -25.31
C HIS A 139 4.15 10.80 -25.65
N LEU A 140 5.01 11.07 -24.67
CA LEU A 140 6.28 11.75 -24.87
C LEU A 140 7.42 10.86 -24.40
N GLU A 141 8.56 11.03 -25.08
CA GLU A 141 9.82 10.41 -24.71
C GLU A 141 10.31 10.97 -23.38
N THR A 142 10.43 10.09 -22.39
CA THR A 142 11.04 10.40 -21.10
C THR A 142 12.39 9.70 -21.00
N ALA A 143 13.33 10.28 -20.25
CA ALA A 143 14.62 9.66 -20.02
C ALA A 143 14.88 9.49 -18.55
N THR A 144 15.29 8.29 -18.16
CA THR A 144 15.71 7.99 -16.79
C THR A 144 17.22 7.84 -16.77
N THR A 145 17.87 8.49 -15.82
CA THR A 145 19.30 8.31 -15.57
C THR A 145 19.58 8.25 -14.07
N LYS A 146 20.80 7.88 -13.71
CA LYS A 146 21.25 7.84 -12.32
C LYS A 146 22.33 8.90 -12.10
N LEU A 147 22.02 9.95 -11.34
CA LEU A 147 22.96 11.01 -10.96
C LEU A 147 23.34 10.85 -9.49
N PHE A 148 24.64 10.68 -9.20
CA PHE A 148 25.15 10.52 -7.81
C PHE A 148 24.43 9.43 -6.99
N ASP A 149 24.11 8.32 -7.66
CA ASP A 149 23.35 7.19 -7.16
C ASP A 149 21.87 7.45 -6.84
N GLN A 150 21.33 8.58 -7.30
CA GLN A 150 19.91 8.91 -7.27
C GLN A 150 19.29 8.71 -8.65
N GLU A 151 18.11 8.09 -8.73
CA GLU A 151 17.34 8.00 -9.96
C GLU A 151 16.68 9.35 -10.25
N VAL A 152 16.77 9.78 -11.51
CA VAL A 152 16.28 11.07 -11.99
C VAL A 152 15.56 10.85 -13.32
N ASP A 153 14.31 11.30 -13.36
CA ASP A 153 13.44 11.22 -14.53
C ASP A 153 13.34 12.59 -15.20
N PHE A 154 13.69 12.67 -16.48
CA PHE A 154 13.56 13.87 -17.28
C PHE A 154 12.30 13.79 -18.14
N CYS A 155 11.43 14.77 -17.93
CA CYS A 155 10.17 14.94 -18.65
C CYS A 155 10.10 16.35 -19.22
N ASN A 156 9.52 16.52 -20.39
CA ASN A 156 9.17 17.85 -20.87
C ASN A 156 7.88 18.33 -20.20
N LEU A 157 7.78 19.65 -20.01
CA LEU A 157 6.54 20.33 -19.74
C LEU A 157 5.62 20.13 -20.94
N ARG A 158 4.35 19.86 -20.64
CA ARG A 158 3.40 19.51 -21.67
C ARG A 158 2.01 20.02 -21.37
N THR A 159 1.28 20.24 -22.44
CA THR A 159 -0.17 20.43 -22.44
C THR A 159 -0.83 19.19 -23.05
N GLU A 160 -2.04 18.87 -22.61
CA GLU A 160 -2.78 17.67 -22.98
C GLU A 160 -4.17 18.08 -23.48
N ILE A 161 -4.53 17.64 -24.69
CA ILE A 161 -5.87 17.84 -25.25
C ILE A 161 -6.59 16.48 -25.22
N TYR A 162 -7.79 16.47 -24.64
CA TYR A 162 -8.63 15.27 -24.51
C TYR A 162 -9.77 15.32 -25.52
N GLU A 163 -9.95 14.23 -26.28
CA GLU A 163 -11.12 14.04 -27.14
C GLU A 163 -12.29 13.45 -26.35
N GLU A 164 -13.51 13.80 -26.75
CA GLU A 164 -14.72 13.32 -26.10
C GLU A 164 -14.79 11.78 -26.13
N GLY A 165 -14.93 11.18 -24.95
CA GLY A 165 -14.98 9.72 -24.78
C GLY A 165 -13.63 9.03 -24.55
N SER A 166 -12.48 9.65 -24.85
CA SER A 166 -11.17 9.08 -24.57
C SER A 166 -10.59 9.59 -23.24
N ARG A 167 -10.03 8.69 -22.43
CA ARG A 167 -9.21 9.06 -21.25
C ARG A 167 -7.74 9.32 -21.60
N ILE A 168 -7.37 8.99 -22.83
CA ILE A 168 -6.01 9.12 -23.34
C ILE A 168 -6.01 10.42 -24.16
N PRO A 169 -5.14 11.39 -23.85
CA PRO A 169 -5.12 12.64 -24.58
C PRO A 169 -4.84 12.37 -26.06
N SER A 170 -5.60 13.01 -26.94
CA SER A 170 -5.47 12.88 -28.40
C SER A 170 -4.23 13.60 -28.91
N GLN A 171 -3.85 14.70 -28.25
CA GLN A 171 -2.66 15.47 -28.57
C GLN A 171 -1.91 15.83 -27.30
N ILE A 172 -0.58 15.70 -27.38
CA ILE A 172 0.34 16.20 -26.36
C ILE A 172 1.40 17.04 -27.07
N THR A 173 1.55 18.29 -26.65
CA THR A 173 2.56 19.22 -27.18
C THR A 173 3.41 19.79 -26.04
N PHE A 174 4.51 20.46 -26.37
CA PHE A 174 5.23 21.28 -25.40
C PHE A 174 4.28 22.29 -24.76
N GLY A 175 4.45 22.49 -23.46
CA GLY A 175 3.63 23.40 -22.67
C GLY A 175 4.47 24.22 -21.71
N THR A 176 3.87 25.25 -21.17
CA THR A 176 4.42 26.09 -20.12
C THR A 176 4.33 25.40 -18.74
N PRO A 177 5.08 25.87 -17.73
CA PRO A 177 4.93 25.38 -16.36
C PRO A 177 3.49 25.49 -15.84
N THR A 178 2.80 26.56 -16.21
CA THR A 178 1.39 26.79 -15.90
C THR A 178 0.51 25.70 -16.51
N GLU A 179 0.60 25.46 -17.82
CA GLU A 179 -0.19 24.43 -18.49
C GLU A 179 0.08 23.02 -17.91
N ASP A 180 1.34 22.71 -17.59
CA ASP A 180 1.70 21.45 -16.94
C ASP A 180 1.12 21.34 -15.52
N ALA A 181 1.03 22.46 -14.78
CA ALA A 181 0.41 22.51 -13.47
C ALA A 181 -1.09 22.16 -13.56
N TYR A 182 -1.81 22.79 -14.49
CA TYR A 182 -3.27 22.65 -14.58
C TYR A 182 -3.74 21.28 -15.09
N ARG A 183 -2.91 20.55 -15.85
CA ARG A 183 -3.24 19.17 -16.25
C ARG A 183 -3.03 18.13 -15.15
N ARG A 184 -2.43 18.46 -14.00
CA ARG A 184 -2.14 17.49 -12.93
C ARG A 184 -3.37 17.14 -12.10
N ASP A 185 -3.24 16.10 -11.30
CA ASP A 185 -4.36 15.57 -10.53
C ASP A 185 -4.82 16.49 -9.40
N ILE A 186 -3.90 16.99 -8.58
CA ILE A 186 -4.20 17.84 -7.43
C ILE A 186 -3.23 19.02 -7.29
N THR A 187 -3.71 20.13 -6.74
CA THR A 187 -2.96 21.39 -6.56
C THR A 187 -1.63 21.18 -5.84
N ILE A 188 -1.62 20.41 -4.75
CA ILE A 188 -0.42 20.11 -3.98
C ILE A 188 0.63 19.27 -4.75
N ASN A 189 0.24 18.57 -5.82
CA ASN A 189 1.13 17.85 -6.73
C ASN A 189 1.49 18.66 -7.99
N SER A 190 0.99 19.90 -8.06
CA SER A 190 1.19 20.84 -9.17
C SER A 190 2.23 21.91 -8.83
N LEU A 191 2.93 21.74 -7.70
CA LEU A 191 4.03 22.56 -7.27
C LEU A 191 5.32 22.19 -8.02
N PHE A 192 6.12 23.21 -8.30
CA PHE A 192 7.44 23.07 -8.89
C PHE A 192 8.49 23.68 -7.98
N TYR A 193 9.70 23.13 -7.98
CA TYR A 193 10.87 23.78 -7.43
C TYR A 193 11.80 24.12 -8.58
N ASN A 194 11.92 25.41 -8.87
CA ASN A 194 12.78 25.91 -9.92
C ASN A 194 14.22 25.82 -9.47
N VAL A 195 14.98 24.97 -10.17
CA VAL A 195 16.37 24.69 -9.83
C VAL A 195 17.24 25.91 -10.07
N ASN A 196 16.92 26.76 -11.06
CA ASN A 196 17.67 27.96 -11.40
C ASN A 196 17.45 29.09 -10.38
N SER A 197 16.21 29.29 -9.90
CA SER A 197 15.89 30.37 -8.96
C SER A 197 15.92 29.94 -7.47
N HIS A 198 16.02 28.65 -7.20
CA HIS A 198 15.93 28.06 -5.85
C HIS A 198 14.61 28.37 -5.12
N GLN A 199 13.52 28.51 -5.87
CA GLN A 199 12.20 28.83 -5.30
C GLN A 199 11.15 27.80 -5.67
N VAL A 200 10.18 27.62 -4.77
CA VAL A 200 8.94 26.92 -5.09
C VAL A 200 8.04 27.85 -5.89
N GLU A 201 7.54 27.34 -7.00
CA GLU A 201 6.58 27.97 -7.89
C GLU A 201 5.23 27.26 -7.74
N ASP A 202 4.17 28.02 -7.47
CA ASP A 202 2.80 27.55 -7.38
C ASP A 202 1.94 28.27 -8.42
N PHE A 203 1.93 27.72 -9.65
CA PHE A 203 1.18 28.29 -10.78
C PHE A 203 -0.34 28.14 -10.64
N THR A 204 -0.81 27.31 -9.70
CA THR A 204 -2.23 27.16 -9.39
C THR A 204 -2.69 28.17 -8.34
N GLU A 205 -1.75 28.82 -7.65
CA GLU A 205 -1.98 29.68 -6.49
C GLU A 205 -2.71 29.01 -5.31
N GLN A 206 -3.01 27.72 -5.41
CA GLN A 206 -3.75 26.94 -4.41
C GLN A 206 -2.91 25.83 -3.77
N GLY A 207 -1.81 25.39 -4.39
CA GLY A 207 -1.00 24.28 -3.88
C GLY A 207 -0.39 24.54 -2.50
N ILE A 208 0.21 25.72 -2.28
CA ILE A 208 0.75 26.11 -0.96
C ILE A 208 -0.39 26.33 0.06
N PRO A 209 -1.44 27.13 -0.24
CA PRO A 209 -2.59 27.28 0.65
C PRO A 209 -3.27 25.95 1.04
N ASP A 210 -3.41 25.02 0.09
CA ASP A 210 -4.02 23.72 0.33
C ASP A 210 -3.10 22.82 1.17
N LEU A 211 -1.77 22.92 1.06
CA LEU A 211 -0.85 22.25 1.98
C LEU A 211 -0.95 22.78 3.42
N ILE A 212 -1.14 24.10 3.55
CA ILE A 212 -1.33 24.76 4.86
C ILE A 212 -2.64 24.29 5.50
N LYS A 213 -3.75 24.32 4.73
CA LYS A 213 -5.08 23.94 5.20
C LYS A 213 -5.29 22.43 5.28
N GLY A 214 -4.45 21.65 4.59
CA GLY A 214 -4.55 20.21 4.41
C GLY A 214 -5.78 19.81 3.61
N PHE A 215 -5.89 20.37 2.39
CA PHE A 215 -6.95 20.09 1.43
C PHE A 215 -6.46 19.33 0.20
N ILE A 216 -7.34 18.49 -0.33
CA ILE A 216 -7.22 17.88 -1.65
C ILE A 216 -8.17 18.61 -2.60
N ARG A 217 -7.59 19.25 -3.62
CA ARG A 217 -8.26 20.06 -4.64
C ARG A 217 -7.64 19.78 -6.01
N THR A 218 -8.44 19.78 -7.07
CA THR A 218 -7.97 19.70 -8.46
C THR A 218 -7.56 21.09 -8.96
N PRO A 219 -6.54 21.23 -9.84
CA PRO A 219 -6.17 22.54 -10.38
C PRO A 219 -7.28 23.20 -11.23
N LEU A 220 -7.98 22.38 -12.02
CA LEU A 220 -9.16 22.77 -12.80
C LEU A 220 -10.44 22.36 -12.07
N GLU A 221 -11.59 22.76 -12.62
CA GLU A 221 -12.90 22.38 -12.10
C GLU A 221 -12.99 20.85 -11.91
N PRO A 222 -13.40 20.36 -10.72
CA PRO A 222 -13.43 18.93 -10.39
C PRO A 222 -14.20 18.08 -11.39
N PHE A 223 -15.34 18.59 -11.87
CA PHE A 223 -16.21 17.86 -12.78
C PHE A 223 -15.50 17.57 -14.12
N GLU A 224 -14.90 18.58 -14.74
CA GLU A 224 -14.17 18.45 -15.99
C GLU A 224 -12.95 17.55 -15.81
N THR A 225 -12.19 17.79 -14.75
CA THR A 225 -11.01 16.99 -14.39
C THR A 225 -11.34 15.50 -14.26
N PHE A 226 -12.46 15.16 -13.63
CA PHE A 226 -12.91 13.78 -13.49
C PHE A 226 -13.56 13.22 -14.75
N ARG A 227 -14.15 14.04 -15.60
CA ARG A 227 -14.73 13.61 -16.88
C ARG A 227 -13.63 13.18 -17.86
N ASP A 228 -12.52 13.91 -17.86
CA ASP A 228 -11.35 13.66 -18.71
C ASP A 228 -10.56 12.43 -18.24
N ASP A 229 -10.23 12.37 -16.94
CA ASP A 229 -9.60 11.20 -16.32
C ASP A 229 -10.31 10.77 -15.03
N PRO A 230 -11.30 9.86 -15.13
CA PRO A 230 -12.09 9.42 -13.97
C PRO A 230 -11.25 8.76 -12.88
N LEU A 231 -10.06 8.21 -13.19
CA LEU A 231 -9.18 7.61 -12.18
C LEU A 231 -8.74 8.64 -11.12
N ARG A 232 -8.75 9.94 -11.46
CA ARG A 232 -8.44 11.02 -10.51
C ARG A 232 -9.36 11.05 -9.31
N VAL A 233 -10.60 10.56 -9.42
CA VAL A 233 -11.49 10.39 -8.26
C VAL A 233 -10.85 9.45 -7.22
N ILE A 234 -10.42 8.27 -7.67
CA ILE A 234 -9.80 7.25 -6.81
C ILE A 234 -8.45 7.75 -6.27
N ARG A 235 -7.68 8.46 -7.11
CA ARG A 235 -6.41 9.08 -6.68
C ARG A 235 -6.62 10.14 -5.61
N CYS A 236 -7.66 10.98 -5.72
CA CYS A 236 -7.98 12.00 -4.72
C CYS A 236 -8.28 11.37 -3.36
N ILE A 237 -9.05 10.28 -3.34
CA ILE A 237 -9.30 9.51 -2.12
C ILE A 237 -7.99 8.97 -1.55
N ARG A 238 -7.14 8.37 -2.39
CA ARG A 238 -5.83 7.87 -1.96
C ARG A 238 -4.95 8.98 -1.40
N PHE A 239 -4.93 10.18 -1.99
CA PHE A 239 -4.12 11.28 -1.48
C PHE A 239 -4.69 11.84 -0.17
N SER A 240 -6.00 11.97 -0.07
CA SER A 240 -6.69 12.32 1.16
C SER A 240 -6.30 11.37 2.29
N SER A 241 -6.37 10.05 2.05
CA SER A 241 -5.99 9.04 3.03
C SER A 241 -4.50 8.82 3.20
N ARG A 242 -3.64 9.25 2.27
CA ARG A 242 -2.18 9.21 2.44
C ARG A 242 -1.69 10.34 3.34
N PHE A 243 -2.31 11.52 3.23
CA PHE A 243 -1.86 12.73 3.93
C PHE A 243 -2.75 13.13 5.11
N ASN A 244 -3.88 12.43 5.31
CA ASN A 244 -4.92 12.79 6.27
C ASN A 244 -5.51 14.20 6.00
N PHE A 245 -5.74 14.48 4.72
CA PHE A 245 -6.23 15.78 4.22
C PHE A 245 -7.70 15.66 3.83
N ASP A 246 -8.44 16.76 3.93
CA ASP A 246 -9.86 16.78 3.61
C ASP A 246 -10.06 17.05 2.11
N MET A 247 -11.02 16.38 1.49
CA MET A 247 -11.44 16.70 0.12
C MET A 247 -12.37 17.92 0.15
N VAL A 248 -12.13 18.89 -0.73
CA VAL A 248 -12.97 20.09 -0.80
C VAL A 248 -14.40 19.74 -1.24
N PRO A 249 -15.45 20.45 -0.80
CA PRO A 249 -16.85 20.08 -1.04
C PRO A 249 -17.20 19.86 -2.52
N GLU A 250 -16.73 20.74 -3.40
CA GLU A 250 -16.90 20.68 -4.85
C GLU A 250 -16.29 19.40 -5.47
N LEU A 251 -15.18 18.91 -4.92
CA LEU A 251 -14.54 17.67 -5.33
C LEU A 251 -15.40 16.46 -4.96
N CYS A 252 -15.98 16.46 -3.75
CA CYS A 252 -16.91 15.43 -3.29
C CYS A 252 -18.20 15.41 -4.11
N GLN A 253 -18.74 16.58 -4.45
CA GLN A 253 -19.94 16.71 -5.29
C GLN A 253 -19.70 16.15 -6.71
N ALA A 254 -18.59 16.50 -7.35
CA ALA A 254 -18.22 15.98 -8.66
C ALA A 254 -18.03 14.46 -8.65
N ALA A 255 -17.35 13.92 -7.63
CA ALA A 255 -17.13 12.48 -7.50
C ALA A 255 -18.44 11.67 -7.37
N LYS A 256 -19.49 12.26 -6.77
CA LYS A 256 -20.81 11.63 -6.61
C LYS A 256 -21.65 11.67 -7.88
N HIS A 257 -21.30 12.51 -8.86
CA HIS A 257 -22.12 12.75 -10.03
C HIS A 257 -22.30 11.47 -10.87
N PRO A 258 -23.52 11.14 -11.33
CA PRO A 258 -23.79 9.90 -12.07
C PRO A 258 -22.94 9.72 -13.34
N GLU A 259 -22.66 10.80 -14.05
CA GLU A 259 -21.80 10.79 -15.25
C GLU A 259 -20.36 10.37 -14.91
N ILE A 260 -19.80 10.89 -13.82
CA ILE A 260 -18.45 10.56 -13.37
C ILE A 260 -18.38 9.11 -12.89
N LYS A 261 -19.40 8.64 -12.16
CA LYS A 261 -19.54 7.23 -11.76
C LYS A 261 -19.62 6.30 -12.98
N ASN A 262 -20.37 6.67 -14.01
CA ASN A 262 -20.41 5.92 -15.28
C ASN A 262 -19.05 5.93 -15.99
N ALA A 263 -18.40 7.08 -16.06
CA ALA A 263 -17.09 7.20 -16.69
C ALA A 263 -16.03 6.35 -15.96
N LEU A 264 -16.06 6.28 -14.61
CA LEU A 264 -15.24 5.38 -13.81
C LEU A 264 -15.44 3.90 -14.18
N ILE A 265 -16.69 3.48 -14.40
CA ILE A 265 -17.03 2.09 -14.75
C ILE A 265 -16.54 1.74 -16.16
N HIS A 266 -16.72 2.65 -17.13
CA HIS A 266 -16.55 2.34 -18.55
C HIS A 266 -15.20 2.76 -19.14
N LYS A 267 -14.58 3.85 -18.64
CA LYS A 267 -13.31 4.36 -19.19
C LYS A 267 -12.07 3.81 -18.47
N ILE A 268 -12.20 3.35 -17.22
CA ILE A 268 -11.06 2.92 -16.40
C ILE A 268 -11.04 1.40 -16.24
N SER A 269 -9.88 0.78 -16.49
CA SER A 269 -9.71 -0.66 -16.29
C SER A 269 -9.72 -1.02 -14.80
N ARG A 270 -10.23 -2.21 -14.48
CA ARG A 270 -10.32 -2.73 -13.11
C ARG A 270 -8.95 -2.84 -12.45
N GLU A 271 -7.91 -3.15 -13.23
CA GLU A 271 -6.53 -3.26 -12.75
C GLU A 271 -6.01 -1.92 -12.22
N ARG A 272 -6.35 -0.80 -12.87
CA ARG A 272 -5.95 0.54 -12.40
C ARG A 272 -6.66 0.92 -11.10
N ILE A 273 -7.94 0.60 -10.98
CA ILE A 273 -8.69 0.78 -9.73
C ILE A 273 -8.06 -0.08 -8.62
N GLY A 274 -7.74 -1.35 -8.92
CA GLY A 274 -7.08 -2.28 -8.02
C GLY A 274 -5.75 -1.78 -7.49
N ILE A 275 -4.89 -1.24 -8.35
CA ILE A 275 -3.59 -0.67 -7.95
C ILE A 275 -3.76 0.51 -6.98
N GLU A 276 -4.71 1.40 -7.26
CA GLU A 276 -4.95 2.54 -6.36
C GLU A 276 -5.60 2.09 -5.05
N PHE A 277 -6.47 1.08 -5.07
CA PHE A 277 -7.04 0.45 -3.88
C PHE A 277 -6.00 -0.24 -3.01
N ASP A 278 -5.06 -0.99 -3.61
CA ASP A 278 -3.97 -1.63 -2.88
C ASP A 278 -3.08 -0.60 -2.17
N LYS A 279 -2.78 0.52 -2.83
CA LYS A 279 -2.07 1.66 -2.22
C LYS A 279 -2.85 2.32 -1.07
N MET A 280 -4.19 2.29 -1.12
CA MET A 280 -5.04 2.82 -0.05
C MET A 280 -5.01 1.92 1.20
N ILE A 281 -5.11 0.59 1.02
CA ILE A 281 -5.13 -0.35 2.15
C ILE A 281 -3.74 -0.59 2.78
N THR A 282 -2.67 -0.38 2.00
CA THR A 282 -1.27 -0.38 2.49
C THR A 282 -0.82 0.98 3.02
N GLY A 283 -1.61 2.02 2.77
CA GLY A 283 -1.33 3.38 3.22
C GLY A 283 -1.50 3.60 4.73
N PRO A 284 -1.19 4.81 5.22
CA PRO A 284 -1.22 5.12 6.65
C PRO A 284 -2.65 5.19 7.24
N TYR A 285 -3.64 5.64 6.46
CA TYR A 285 -5.04 5.80 6.93
C TYR A 285 -6.03 4.98 6.08
N PRO A 286 -5.98 3.63 6.13
CA PRO A 286 -6.87 2.77 5.34
C PRO A 286 -8.34 2.91 5.72
N LEU A 287 -8.64 3.19 7.00
CA LEU A 287 -10.00 3.47 7.46
C LEU A 287 -10.60 4.70 6.76
N LEU A 288 -9.84 5.79 6.67
CA LEU A 288 -10.26 7.01 5.97
C LEU A 288 -10.53 6.74 4.49
N SER A 289 -9.71 5.90 3.84
CA SER A 289 -9.94 5.49 2.45
C SER A 289 -11.31 4.84 2.27
N LEU A 290 -11.66 3.86 3.12
CA LEU A 290 -12.94 3.17 3.04
C LEU A 290 -14.12 4.08 3.43
N GLN A 291 -13.94 4.97 4.42
CA GLN A 291 -14.94 5.97 4.76
C GLN A 291 -15.28 6.86 3.56
N LEU A 292 -14.28 7.37 2.85
CA LEU A 292 -14.47 8.19 1.65
C LEU A 292 -15.10 7.40 0.51
N ILE A 293 -14.65 6.15 0.27
CA ILE A 293 -15.25 5.26 -0.74
C ILE A 293 -16.74 5.04 -0.46
N HIS A 294 -17.10 4.83 0.81
CA HIS A 294 -18.49 4.66 1.24
C HIS A 294 -19.27 5.98 1.10
N GLN A 295 -18.76 7.08 1.64
CA GLN A 295 -19.43 8.39 1.63
C GLN A 295 -19.66 8.94 0.23
N LEU A 296 -18.82 8.57 -0.75
CA LEU A 296 -18.94 8.96 -2.16
C LEU A 296 -19.77 7.97 -3.01
N ASP A 297 -20.32 6.93 -2.39
CA ASP A 297 -21.04 5.80 -3.03
C ASP A 297 -20.22 5.11 -4.13
N LEU A 298 -18.91 4.97 -3.91
CA LEU A 298 -17.98 4.35 -4.86
C LEU A 298 -17.72 2.87 -4.53
N TYR A 299 -18.16 2.38 -3.37
CA TYR A 299 -18.02 0.97 -2.99
C TYR A 299 -18.55 0.00 -4.06
N PRO A 300 -19.80 0.13 -4.59
CA PRO A 300 -20.31 -0.80 -5.60
C PRO A 300 -19.59 -0.65 -6.96
N ILE A 301 -18.81 0.40 -7.16
CA ILE A 301 -17.97 0.56 -8.35
C ILE A 301 -16.65 -0.18 -8.12
N ILE A 302 -15.94 0.12 -7.04
CA ILE A 302 -14.62 -0.44 -6.74
C ILE A 302 -14.72 -1.95 -6.45
N MET A 303 -15.66 -2.33 -5.61
CA MET A 303 -15.93 -3.72 -5.22
C MET A 303 -17.25 -4.15 -5.84
N ALA A 304 -17.35 -4.10 -7.17
CA ALA A 304 -18.61 -4.44 -7.83
C ALA A 304 -18.99 -5.90 -7.54
N PRO A 305 -20.28 -6.16 -7.27
CA PRO A 305 -20.75 -7.51 -7.02
C PRO A 305 -20.60 -8.37 -8.28
N PRO A 306 -20.44 -9.70 -8.13
CA PRO A 306 -20.53 -10.61 -9.26
C PRO A 306 -21.88 -10.50 -9.97
N GLN A 307 -21.89 -10.69 -11.30
CA GLN A 307 -23.12 -10.57 -12.10
C GLN A 307 -24.26 -11.50 -11.65
N ILE A 308 -23.91 -12.65 -11.08
CA ILE A 308 -24.85 -13.66 -10.60
C ILE A 308 -24.55 -13.94 -9.13
N ILE A 309 -25.54 -13.75 -8.27
CA ILE A 309 -25.54 -14.26 -6.89
C ILE A 309 -26.54 -15.40 -6.82
N LYS A 310 -26.05 -16.62 -6.55
CA LYS A 310 -26.86 -17.84 -6.48
C LYS A 310 -27.58 -17.98 -5.14
N SER A 311 -26.90 -17.64 -4.05
CA SER A 311 -27.44 -17.72 -2.70
C SER A 311 -26.68 -16.79 -1.75
N GLY A 312 -27.27 -16.52 -0.59
CA GLY A 312 -26.78 -15.52 0.35
C GLY A 312 -27.19 -14.09 -0.05
N THR A 313 -26.75 -13.12 0.73
CA THR A 313 -27.00 -11.70 0.47
C THR A 313 -25.67 -10.94 0.51
N VAL A 314 -25.57 -9.89 -0.30
CA VAL A 314 -24.46 -8.93 -0.19
C VAL A 314 -24.87 -7.92 0.87
N GLY A 315 -24.06 -7.81 1.92
CA GLY A 315 -24.26 -6.87 3.01
C GLY A 315 -24.00 -5.42 2.59
N ASP A 316 -24.28 -4.50 3.52
CA ASP A 316 -24.05 -3.08 3.31
C ASP A 316 -22.54 -2.75 3.25
N ALA A 317 -22.17 -1.78 2.41
CA ALA A 317 -20.79 -1.30 2.27
C ALA A 317 -20.22 -0.73 3.59
N LEU A 318 -21.06 -0.22 4.49
CA LEU A 318 -20.70 0.25 5.82
C LEU A 318 -20.04 -0.84 6.67
N LEU A 319 -20.37 -2.12 6.45
CA LEU A 319 -19.73 -3.23 7.16
C LEU A 319 -18.21 -3.26 6.90
N ALA A 320 -17.77 -2.93 5.69
CA ALA A 320 -16.35 -2.87 5.37
C ALA A 320 -15.65 -1.75 6.16
N VAL A 321 -16.30 -0.59 6.28
CA VAL A 321 -15.79 0.56 7.04
C VAL A 321 -15.70 0.21 8.53
N GLN A 322 -16.78 -0.35 9.09
CA GLN A 322 -16.82 -0.73 10.51
C GLN A 322 -15.81 -1.84 10.82
N ALA A 323 -15.64 -2.82 9.94
CA ALA A 323 -14.67 -3.91 10.10
C ALA A 323 -13.23 -3.38 10.22
N VAL A 324 -12.84 -2.41 9.38
CA VAL A 324 -11.52 -1.78 9.46
C VAL A 324 -11.40 -0.87 10.69
N GLY A 325 -12.49 -0.23 11.12
CA GLY A 325 -12.54 0.51 12.39
C GLY A 325 -12.25 -0.39 13.59
N ILE A 326 -12.88 -1.57 13.65
CA ILE A 326 -12.60 -2.57 14.69
C ILE A 326 -11.15 -3.04 14.63
N LEU A 327 -10.61 -3.28 13.42
CA LEU A 327 -9.20 -3.67 13.28
C LEU A 327 -8.25 -2.62 13.88
N GLN A 328 -8.55 -1.33 13.72
CA GLN A 328 -7.78 -0.24 14.31
C GLN A 328 -7.90 -0.23 15.84
N TRP A 329 -9.10 -0.47 16.38
CA TRP A 329 -9.32 -0.62 17.82
C TRP A 329 -8.59 -1.85 18.39
N LEU A 330 -8.62 -2.99 17.69
CA LEU A 330 -7.91 -4.21 18.07
C LEU A 330 -6.39 -4.05 18.10
N GLN A 331 -5.81 -3.04 17.45
CA GLN A 331 -4.37 -2.77 17.58
C GLN A 331 -3.95 -2.41 19.02
N GLN A 332 -4.90 -1.96 19.86
CA GLN A 332 -4.69 -1.68 21.27
C GLN A 332 -4.80 -2.93 22.16
N ASN A 333 -5.26 -4.07 21.61
CA ASN A 333 -5.50 -5.29 22.35
C ASN A 333 -4.38 -6.31 22.12
N ASP A 334 -3.70 -6.70 23.20
CA ASP A 334 -2.63 -7.71 23.13
C ASP A 334 -3.16 -9.08 22.68
N GLY A 335 -2.37 -9.75 21.83
CA GLY A 335 -2.70 -11.06 21.25
C GLY A 335 -3.57 -11.03 19.99
N LEU A 336 -4.34 -9.96 19.76
CA LEU A 336 -5.22 -9.81 18.59
C LEU A 336 -4.80 -8.72 17.60
N ARG A 337 -3.80 -7.90 17.94
CA ARG A 337 -3.18 -6.97 17.00
C ARG A 337 -2.52 -7.69 15.81
N ALA A 338 -2.36 -6.98 14.71
CA ALA A 338 -1.58 -7.50 13.59
C ALA A 338 -0.10 -7.61 13.99
N ILE A 339 0.59 -8.68 13.59
CA ILE A 339 1.99 -8.93 13.96
C ILE A 339 2.99 -8.49 12.89
N SER A 340 2.51 -8.18 11.68
CA SER A 340 3.30 -7.66 10.57
C SER A 340 2.46 -6.76 9.67
N ASP A 341 3.11 -5.95 8.84
CA ASP A 341 2.44 -5.11 7.84
C ASP A 341 1.70 -5.96 6.78
N ASP A 342 2.26 -7.12 6.41
CA ASP A 342 1.63 -8.06 5.48
C ASP A 342 0.34 -8.66 6.07
N GLU A 343 0.35 -9.03 7.35
CA GLU A 343 -0.86 -9.52 8.02
C GLU A 343 -1.89 -8.39 8.16
N LYS A 344 -1.44 -7.19 8.53
CA LYS A 344 -2.31 -6.00 8.62
C LYS A 344 -2.98 -5.72 7.28
N ARG A 345 -2.23 -5.72 6.17
CA ARG A 345 -2.77 -5.58 4.80
C ARG A 345 -3.79 -6.67 4.52
N SER A 346 -3.48 -7.93 4.85
CA SER A 346 -4.38 -9.07 4.61
C SER A 346 -5.70 -8.94 5.39
N LEU A 347 -5.64 -8.49 6.65
CA LEU A 347 -6.82 -8.22 7.47
C LEU A 347 -7.65 -7.07 6.90
N ILE A 348 -7.02 -5.96 6.48
CA ILE A 348 -7.72 -4.83 5.86
C ILE A 348 -8.39 -5.27 4.54
N LEU A 349 -7.69 -6.01 3.69
CA LEU A 349 -8.26 -6.53 2.45
C LEU A 349 -9.47 -7.43 2.72
N THR A 350 -9.34 -8.35 3.69
CA THR A 350 -10.40 -9.26 4.10
C THR A 350 -11.62 -8.51 4.66
N ALA A 351 -11.38 -7.55 5.56
CA ALA A 351 -12.40 -6.67 6.12
C ALA A 351 -13.11 -5.83 5.04
N SER A 352 -12.36 -5.35 4.05
CA SER A 352 -12.87 -4.55 2.95
C SER A 352 -13.92 -5.28 2.11
N VAL A 353 -13.79 -6.60 1.96
CA VAL A 353 -14.71 -7.45 1.19
C VAL A 353 -15.68 -8.25 2.07
N LEU A 354 -15.74 -7.95 3.37
CA LEU A 354 -16.65 -8.59 4.32
C LEU A 354 -18.14 -8.53 3.93
N PRO A 355 -18.65 -7.48 3.25
CA PRO A 355 -20.03 -7.47 2.75
C PRO A 355 -20.39 -8.67 1.86
N TYR A 356 -19.39 -9.32 1.25
CA TYR A 356 -19.59 -10.51 0.42
C TYR A 356 -19.48 -11.84 1.19
N TYR A 357 -19.26 -11.80 2.50
CA TYR A 357 -19.19 -13.00 3.34
C TYR A 357 -20.53 -13.75 3.34
N GLY A 358 -20.48 -15.07 3.14
CA GLY A 358 -21.68 -15.92 3.05
C GLY A 358 -22.40 -15.89 1.69
N ALA A 359 -22.11 -14.91 0.82
CA ALA A 359 -22.65 -14.88 -0.54
C ALA A 359 -21.93 -15.86 -1.47
N VAL A 360 -22.67 -16.50 -2.36
CA VAL A 360 -22.18 -17.53 -3.27
C VAL A 360 -22.60 -17.20 -4.71
N SER A 361 -21.70 -17.44 -5.65
CA SER A 361 -21.85 -17.15 -7.07
C SER A 361 -21.55 -18.40 -7.92
N GLU A 362 -21.68 -18.27 -9.24
CA GLU A 362 -21.30 -19.29 -10.21
C GLU A 362 -20.16 -18.78 -11.10
N PHE A 363 -19.13 -19.61 -11.26
CA PHE A 363 -18.07 -19.37 -12.24
C PHE A 363 -17.76 -20.67 -12.98
N LYS A 364 -17.87 -20.64 -14.32
CA LYS A 364 -17.67 -21.82 -15.18
C LYS A 364 -18.44 -23.06 -14.68
N LYS A 365 -19.73 -22.90 -14.36
CA LYS A 365 -20.62 -23.94 -13.81
C LYS A 365 -20.24 -24.48 -12.43
N ARG A 366 -19.28 -23.88 -11.74
CA ARG A 366 -18.91 -24.23 -10.36
C ARG A 366 -19.45 -23.18 -9.39
N VAL A 367 -20.01 -23.67 -8.29
CA VAL A 367 -20.47 -22.83 -7.18
C VAL A 367 -19.25 -22.41 -6.37
N ILE A 368 -19.03 -21.10 -6.24
CA ILE A 368 -17.87 -20.53 -5.53
C ILE A 368 -18.29 -19.35 -4.64
N PRO A 369 -17.56 -19.05 -3.55
CA PRO A 369 -17.81 -17.84 -2.76
C PRO A 369 -17.73 -16.57 -3.62
N ALA A 370 -18.70 -15.67 -3.48
CA ALA A 370 -18.80 -14.44 -4.26
C ALA A 370 -17.55 -13.56 -4.10
N VAL A 371 -16.96 -13.54 -2.90
CA VAL A 371 -15.72 -12.80 -2.60
C VAL A 371 -14.57 -13.14 -3.56
N GLN A 372 -14.48 -14.39 -4.05
CA GLN A 372 -13.40 -14.76 -4.98
C GLN A 372 -13.53 -14.02 -6.31
N LEU A 373 -14.76 -13.78 -6.78
CA LEU A 373 -15.02 -13.03 -8.01
C LEU A 373 -14.83 -11.52 -7.80
N VAL A 374 -15.20 -10.99 -6.64
CA VAL A 374 -14.93 -9.57 -6.31
C VAL A 374 -13.42 -9.30 -6.31
N LEU A 375 -12.64 -10.16 -5.66
CA LEU A 375 -11.18 -10.02 -5.63
C LEU A 375 -10.54 -10.17 -7.02
N ARG A 376 -10.99 -11.13 -7.83
CA ARG A 376 -10.43 -11.41 -9.16
C ARG A 376 -10.86 -10.43 -10.24
N ASP A 377 -12.15 -10.09 -10.29
CA ASP A 377 -12.75 -9.41 -11.44
C ASP A 377 -12.94 -7.91 -11.16
N SER A 378 -13.24 -7.56 -9.90
CA SER A 378 -13.46 -6.17 -9.50
C SER A 378 -12.18 -5.48 -9.05
N ILE A 379 -11.49 -6.02 -8.04
CA ILE A 379 -10.28 -5.42 -7.48
C ILE A 379 -9.03 -5.87 -8.24
N LYS A 380 -9.09 -7.01 -8.95
CA LYS A 380 -7.95 -7.58 -9.72
C LYS A 380 -6.73 -7.89 -8.84
N THR A 381 -6.96 -8.44 -7.65
CA THR A 381 -5.88 -8.91 -6.77
C THR A 381 -5.18 -10.15 -7.34
N ASN A 382 -4.00 -10.47 -6.81
CA ASN A 382 -3.28 -11.69 -7.19
C ASN A 382 -3.96 -12.96 -6.63
N ASN A 383 -3.54 -14.14 -7.10
CA ASN A 383 -4.10 -15.44 -6.66
C ASN A 383 -3.84 -15.74 -5.18
N THR A 384 -2.73 -15.25 -4.62
CA THR A 384 -2.36 -15.43 -3.22
C THR A 384 -3.33 -14.68 -2.30
N ASP A 385 -3.70 -13.46 -2.65
CA ASP A 385 -4.71 -12.66 -1.94
C ASP A 385 -6.07 -13.37 -1.93
N VAL A 386 -6.50 -13.91 -3.08
CA VAL A 386 -7.76 -14.67 -3.20
C VAL A 386 -7.74 -15.91 -2.30
N ALA A 387 -6.64 -16.66 -2.30
CA ALA A 387 -6.50 -17.85 -1.46
C ALA A 387 -6.47 -17.48 0.04
N THR A 388 -5.81 -16.39 0.40
CA THR A 388 -5.69 -15.89 1.78
C THR A 388 -7.06 -15.52 2.34
N VAL A 389 -7.81 -14.64 1.66
CA VAL A 389 -9.16 -14.22 2.08
C VAL A 389 -10.11 -15.41 2.15
N ASN A 390 -10.05 -16.32 1.17
CA ASN A 390 -10.91 -17.51 1.16
C ASN A 390 -10.61 -18.46 2.34
N THR A 391 -9.35 -18.66 2.68
CA THR A 391 -8.96 -19.48 3.85
C THR A 391 -9.42 -18.84 5.15
N ILE A 392 -9.25 -17.52 5.30
CA ILE A 392 -9.72 -16.78 6.48
C ILE A 392 -11.23 -16.94 6.64
N PHE A 393 -12.02 -16.66 5.60
CA PHE A 393 -13.49 -16.77 5.66
C PHE A 393 -13.99 -18.19 5.90
N ARG A 394 -13.34 -19.22 5.34
CA ARG A 394 -13.67 -20.63 5.66
C ARG A 394 -13.51 -20.97 7.14
N GLY A 395 -12.67 -20.23 7.87
CA GLY A 395 -12.41 -20.43 9.29
C GLY A 395 -13.41 -19.76 10.22
N VAL A 396 -14.09 -18.70 9.78
CA VAL A 396 -14.88 -17.80 10.66
C VAL A 396 -15.92 -18.56 11.48
N ASP A 397 -16.84 -19.28 10.85
CA ASP A 397 -17.91 -19.99 11.59
C ASP A 397 -17.35 -21.07 12.53
N LYS A 398 -16.34 -21.81 12.08
CA LYS A 398 -15.70 -22.88 12.87
C LYS A 398 -14.99 -22.31 14.10
N LEU A 399 -14.25 -21.22 13.93
CA LEU A 399 -13.52 -20.54 14.99
C LEU A 399 -14.48 -19.90 15.98
N GLN A 400 -15.55 -19.26 15.51
CA GLN A 400 -16.56 -18.67 16.38
C GLN A 400 -17.21 -19.73 17.28
N HIS A 401 -17.61 -20.86 16.70
CA HIS A 401 -18.18 -21.98 17.46
C HIS A 401 -17.17 -22.55 18.47
N MET A 402 -15.94 -22.82 18.03
CA MET A 402 -14.88 -23.37 18.87
C MET A 402 -14.53 -22.43 20.04
N ALA A 403 -14.40 -21.13 19.78
CA ALA A 403 -14.07 -20.14 20.79
C ALA A 403 -15.18 -20.05 21.86
N SER A 404 -16.44 -20.08 21.43
CA SER A 404 -17.61 -20.05 22.33
C SER A 404 -17.72 -21.31 23.19
N ASN A 405 -17.38 -22.48 22.64
CA ASN A 405 -17.36 -23.72 23.42
C ASN A 405 -16.18 -23.77 24.39
N ASN A 406 -15.01 -23.23 24.00
CA ASN A 406 -13.80 -23.22 24.83
C ASN A 406 -14.01 -22.48 26.16
N MET A 407 -14.91 -21.49 26.20
CA MET A 407 -15.28 -20.79 27.44
C MET A 407 -16.10 -21.65 28.41
N LYS A 408 -16.74 -22.72 27.92
CA LYS A 408 -17.56 -23.64 28.73
C LYS A 408 -16.76 -24.87 29.15
N GLN A 409 -16.00 -25.43 28.21
CA GLN A 409 -15.15 -26.59 28.41
C GLN A 409 -13.87 -26.42 27.60
N PRO A 410 -12.68 -26.74 28.15
CA PRO A 410 -11.43 -26.62 27.40
C PRO A 410 -11.49 -27.38 26.07
N VAL A 411 -11.10 -26.71 24.99
CA VAL A 411 -11.03 -27.30 23.65
C VAL A 411 -10.04 -28.46 23.64
N LYS A 412 -10.37 -29.56 22.96
CA LYS A 412 -9.43 -30.68 22.85
C LYS A 412 -8.22 -30.30 21.98
N ARG A 413 -7.04 -30.79 22.37
CA ARG A 413 -5.78 -30.59 21.62
C ARG A 413 -5.89 -31.00 20.15
N SER A 414 -6.51 -32.14 19.86
CA SER A 414 -6.74 -32.62 18.50
C SER A 414 -7.71 -31.77 17.71
N GLU A 415 -8.82 -31.34 18.31
CA GLU A 415 -9.81 -30.49 17.64
C GLU A 415 -9.20 -29.15 17.21
N LEU A 416 -8.50 -28.47 18.13
CA LEU A 416 -7.80 -27.22 17.84
C LEU A 416 -6.67 -27.44 16.82
N GLY A 417 -5.87 -28.48 16.99
CA GLY A 417 -4.76 -28.79 16.08
C GLY A 417 -5.24 -29.11 14.66
N MET A 418 -6.34 -29.85 14.50
CA MET A 418 -6.91 -30.14 13.18
C MET A 418 -7.45 -28.88 12.50
N LEU A 419 -8.03 -27.93 13.26
CA LEU A 419 -8.45 -26.64 12.71
C LEU A 419 -7.27 -25.76 12.31
N ILE A 420 -6.21 -25.71 13.13
CA ILE A 420 -4.94 -25.04 12.79
C ILE A 420 -4.37 -25.61 11.49
N ARG A 421 -4.40 -26.93 11.31
CA ARG A 421 -3.93 -27.57 10.07
C ARG A 421 -4.79 -27.24 8.84
N ASP A 422 -6.12 -27.15 8.99
CA ASP A 422 -7.03 -26.76 7.89
C ASP A 422 -6.80 -25.30 7.44
N LEU A 423 -6.52 -24.41 8.39
CA LEU A 423 -6.29 -22.99 8.13
C LEU A 423 -4.82 -22.65 7.80
N GLY A 424 -3.90 -23.56 8.09
CA GLY A 424 -2.47 -23.38 7.82
C GLY A 424 -1.87 -22.24 8.64
N ALA A 425 -0.87 -21.57 8.07
CA ALA A 425 -0.21 -20.41 8.70
C ALA A 425 -1.16 -19.22 8.99
N LEU A 426 -2.35 -19.20 8.38
CA LEU A 426 -3.33 -18.12 8.53
C LEU A 426 -4.27 -18.30 9.74
N TRP A 427 -4.12 -19.37 10.54
CA TRP A 427 -5.07 -19.66 11.63
C TRP A 427 -5.22 -18.53 12.64
N GLN A 428 -4.13 -17.84 13.01
CA GLN A 428 -4.20 -16.68 13.92
C GLN A 428 -4.85 -15.47 13.25
N THR A 429 -4.52 -15.22 11.98
CA THR A 429 -5.15 -14.15 11.19
C THR A 429 -6.65 -14.40 11.04
N ALA A 430 -7.05 -15.67 10.86
CA ALA A 430 -8.45 -16.07 10.82
C ALA A 430 -9.15 -15.86 12.17
N ILE A 431 -8.48 -16.13 13.30
CA ILE A 431 -9.00 -15.78 14.64
C ILE A 431 -9.28 -14.27 14.73
N LYS A 432 -8.32 -13.42 14.35
CA LYS A 432 -8.48 -11.96 14.40
C LYS A 432 -9.65 -11.48 13.55
N MET A 433 -9.79 -12.02 12.33
CA MET A 433 -10.94 -11.70 11.48
C MET A 433 -12.27 -12.20 12.06
N THR A 434 -12.26 -13.36 12.72
CA THR A 434 -13.44 -13.89 13.42
C THR A 434 -13.84 -12.98 14.58
N THR A 435 -12.86 -12.48 15.36
CA THR A 435 -13.10 -11.48 16.40
C THR A 435 -13.75 -10.23 15.83
N ILE A 436 -13.23 -9.69 14.71
CA ILE A 436 -13.81 -8.52 14.04
C ILE A 436 -15.27 -8.79 13.66
N LYS A 437 -15.56 -9.96 13.07
CA LYS A 437 -16.91 -10.33 12.66
C LYS A 437 -17.86 -10.43 13.84
N GLU A 438 -17.45 -11.06 14.95
CA GLU A 438 -18.31 -11.16 16.12
C GLU A 438 -18.55 -9.82 16.82
N LEU A 439 -17.55 -8.93 16.85
CA LEU A 439 -17.72 -7.57 17.36
C LEU A 439 -18.73 -6.77 16.49
N LEU A 440 -18.70 -6.93 15.17
CA LEU A 440 -19.72 -6.32 14.28
C LEU A 440 -21.13 -6.84 14.60
N ASP A 441 -21.26 -8.15 14.73
CA ASP A 441 -22.57 -8.78 14.99
C ASP A 441 -23.13 -8.39 16.37
N THR A 442 -22.24 -8.17 17.35
CA THR A 442 -22.61 -7.74 18.70
C THR A 442 -22.97 -6.25 18.74
N TYR A 443 -22.30 -5.42 17.94
CA TYR A 443 -22.47 -3.96 17.92
C TYR A 443 -22.85 -3.41 16.54
N PRO A 444 -24.00 -3.80 15.97
CA PRO A 444 -24.37 -3.45 14.59
C PRO A 444 -24.56 -1.94 14.37
N ASN A 445 -24.99 -1.21 15.42
CA ASN A 445 -25.28 0.23 15.35
C ASN A 445 -24.09 1.11 15.77
N MET A 446 -22.94 0.52 16.13
CA MET A 446 -21.79 1.29 16.60
C MET A 446 -21.00 1.88 15.44
N SER A 447 -20.67 3.17 15.55
CA SER A 447 -19.78 3.84 14.59
C SER A 447 -18.32 3.60 14.97
N TRP A 448 -17.83 2.39 14.69
CA TRP A 448 -16.42 1.98 14.88
C TRP A 448 -15.40 2.90 14.18
N SER A 449 -15.87 3.74 13.26
CA SER A 449 -15.03 4.62 12.46
C SER A 449 -14.89 6.04 13.02
N GLN A 450 -15.68 6.41 14.04
CA GLN A 450 -15.73 7.77 14.60
C GLN A 450 -15.33 7.81 16.07
N ASP A 451 -15.83 6.88 16.88
CA ASP A 451 -15.49 6.81 18.30
C ASP A 451 -15.41 5.35 18.77
N PRO A 452 -14.22 4.72 18.69
CA PRO A 452 -14.04 3.37 19.19
C PRO A 452 -14.00 3.27 20.72
N THR A 453 -14.09 4.39 21.45
CA THR A 453 -14.09 4.41 22.93
C THR A 453 -15.48 4.17 23.54
N ALA A 454 -16.53 4.23 22.73
CA ALA A 454 -17.91 4.04 23.15
C ALA A 454 -18.31 2.57 23.40
N ILE A 455 -17.39 1.62 23.28
CA ILE A 455 -17.65 0.20 23.54
C ILE A 455 -17.86 0.02 25.04
N ASP A 456 -18.91 -0.72 25.41
CA ASP A 456 -18.95 -1.33 26.74
C ASP A 456 -17.73 -2.24 26.88
N THR A 457 -16.71 -1.72 27.57
CA THR A 457 -15.42 -2.37 27.71
C THR A 457 -15.56 -3.80 28.20
N GLU A 458 -16.56 -4.13 29.00
CA GLU A 458 -16.74 -5.48 29.53
C GLU A 458 -17.11 -6.50 28.44
N THR A 459 -18.18 -6.25 27.69
CA THR A 459 -18.63 -7.18 26.64
C THR A 459 -17.61 -7.26 25.48
N GLY A 460 -17.04 -6.13 25.05
CA GLY A 460 -16.01 -6.12 24.01
C GLY A 460 -14.72 -6.87 24.42
N GLN A 461 -14.28 -6.68 25.68
CA GLN A 461 -13.12 -7.39 26.22
C GLN A 461 -13.42 -8.88 26.42
N ALA A 462 -14.64 -9.27 26.80
CA ALA A 462 -15.02 -10.67 26.91
C ALA A 462 -14.94 -11.41 25.56
N ILE A 463 -15.37 -10.76 24.47
CA ILE A 463 -15.19 -11.28 23.11
C ILE A 463 -13.70 -11.43 22.79
N CYS A 464 -12.88 -10.42 23.06
CA CYS A 464 -11.43 -10.50 22.83
C CYS A 464 -10.77 -11.61 23.65
N HIS A 465 -11.13 -11.73 24.93
CA HIS A 465 -10.62 -12.75 25.84
C HIS A 465 -10.89 -14.15 25.32
N LYS A 466 -12.11 -14.40 24.84
CA LYS A 466 -12.52 -15.67 24.26
C LYS A 466 -11.62 -16.15 23.12
N TYR A 467 -11.24 -15.25 22.22
CA TYR A 467 -10.34 -15.58 21.10
C TYR A 467 -8.87 -15.67 21.52
N ASN A 468 -8.43 -14.82 22.45
CA ASN A 468 -7.10 -14.93 23.05
C ASN A 468 -6.92 -16.27 23.79
N ALA A 469 -7.97 -16.79 24.44
CA ALA A 469 -7.94 -18.08 25.10
C ALA A 469 -7.68 -19.25 24.12
N LEU A 470 -8.18 -19.20 22.88
CA LEU A 470 -7.84 -20.20 21.86
C LEU A 470 -6.37 -20.12 21.42
N ILE A 471 -5.85 -18.90 21.23
CA ILE A 471 -4.44 -18.70 20.90
C ILE A 471 -3.55 -19.23 22.04
N GLN A 472 -3.96 -18.98 23.29
CA GLN A 472 -3.24 -19.47 24.47
C GLN A 472 -3.30 -20.99 24.59
N ALA A 473 -4.47 -21.61 24.39
CA ALA A 473 -4.61 -23.06 24.39
C ALA A 473 -3.68 -23.73 23.35
N ALA A 474 -3.53 -23.15 22.15
CA ALA A 474 -2.60 -23.66 21.15
C ALA A 474 -1.12 -23.59 21.60
N LYS A 475 -0.75 -22.55 22.36
CA LYS A 475 0.60 -22.42 22.95
C LYS A 475 0.82 -23.44 24.05
N ASP A 476 -0.15 -23.58 24.96
CA ASP A 476 -0.08 -24.51 26.09
C ASP A 476 0.02 -25.96 25.60
N TYR A 477 -0.70 -26.29 24.53
CA TYR A 477 -0.62 -27.58 23.85
C TYR A 477 0.60 -27.77 22.96
N GLN A 478 1.41 -26.73 22.74
CA GLN A 478 2.57 -26.72 21.85
C GLN A 478 2.21 -27.18 20.43
N ILE A 479 1.12 -26.64 19.88
CA ILE A 479 0.61 -26.97 18.54
C ILE A 479 0.52 -25.75 17.61
N THR A 480 1.11 -24.61 18.00
CA THR A 480 0.98 -23.35 17.23
C THR A 480 1.46 -23.45 15.78
N ASP A 481 2.41 -24.34 15.51
CA ASP A 481 3.02 -24.61 14.20
C ASP A 481 2.61 -25.98 13.64
N CYS A 482 1.59 -26.64 14.22
CA CYS A 482 1.23 -28.00 13.87
C CYS A 482 0.75 -28.17 12.43
N TYR A 483 0.45 -27.08 11.71
CA TYR A 483 0.22 -27.06 10.27
C TYR A 483 1.45 -27.42 9.43
N THR A 484 2.66 -27.31 9.99
CA THR A 484 3.92 -27.70 9.33
C THR A 484 4.31 -29.15 9.60
N TRP A 485 3.68 -29.80 10.59
CA TRP A 485 4.07 -31.13 11.02
C TRP A 485 3.80 -32.17 9.95
N LYS A 486 4.78 -33.06 9.76
CA LYS A 486 4.64 -34.25 8.92
C LYS A 486 3.85 -35.32 9.67
N HIS A 487 3.15 -36.16 8.92
CA HIS A 487 2.55 -37.37 9.44
C HIS A 487 3.66 -38.30 9.96
N MET A 488 3.48 -38.83 11.18
CA MET A 488 4.39 -39.81 11.78
C MET A 488 4.45 -41.11 10.95
N VAL A 489 3.32 -41.48 10.36
CA VAL A 489 3.17 -42.60 9.42
C VAL A 489 2.68 -42.04 8.09
N ASP A 490 3.50 -42.17 7.03
CA ASP A 490 3.12 -41.69 5.70
C ASP A 490 1.99 -42.52 5.08
N GLY A 491 1.40 -42.01 3.99
CA GLY A 491 0.24 -42.65 3.37
C GLY A 491 0.51 -44.04 2.79
N LYS A 492 1.75 -44.31 2.38
CA LYS A 492 2.13 -45.63 1.86
C LYS A 492 2.22 -46.63 3.01
N ARG A 493 2.83 -46.24 4.13
CA ARG A 493 2.93 -47.08 5.32
C ARG A 493 1.58 -47.30 5.97
N ALA A 494 0.74 -46.27 6.07
CA ALA A 494 -0.62 -46.38 6.59
C ALA A 494 -1.44 -47.41 5.80
N ALA A 495 -1.35 -47.39 4.46
CA ALA A 495 -2.01 -48.38 3.61
C ALA A 495 -1.46 -49.80 3.81
N GLN A 496 -0.13 -49.95 3.98
CA GLN A 496 0.51 -51.24 4.25
C GLN A 496 0.08 -51.83 5.60
N VAL A 497 -0.02 -51.01 6.65
CA VAL A 497 -0.42 -51.44 8.00
C VAL A 497 -1.79 -52.11 8.02
N VAL A 498 -2.71 -51.63 7.18
CA VAL A 498 -4.09 -52.15 7.09
C VAL A 498 -4.32 -53.08 5.90
N GLY A 499 -3.28 -53.38 5.11
CA GLY A 499 -3.36 -54.31 3.98
C GLY A 499 -4.16 -53.81 2.76
N VAL A 500 -4.32 -52.49 2.58
CA VAL A 500 -5.06 -51.90 1.45
C VAL A 500 -4.14 -51.27 0.41
N LYS A 501 -4.65 -51.10 -0.82
CA LYS A 501 -3.95 -50.34 -1.86
C LYS A 501 -4.04 -48.84 -1.56
N THR A 502 -3.02 -48.10 -1.98
CA THR A 502 -3.03 -46.63 -1.94
C THR A 502 -4.19 -46.08 -2.77
N GLY A 503 -5.01 -45.21 -2.17
CA GLY A 503 -6.23 -44.68 -2.78
C GLY A 503 -6.95 -43.69 -1.85
N PRO A 504 -8.22 -43.33 -2.13
CA PRO A 504 -8.97 -42.33 -1.36
C PRO A 504 -9.04 -42.62 0.15
N ILE A 505 -9.02 -43.90 0.52
CA ILE A 505 -9.03 -44.35 1.92
C ILE A 505 -7.81 -43.84 2.72
N VAL A 506 -6.68 -43.58 2.05
CA VAL A 506 -5.46 -43.09 2.68
C VAL A 506 -5.66 -41.69 3.27
N THR A 507 -6.48 -40.84 2.63
CA THR A 507 -6.80 -39.51 3.18
C THR A 507 -7.51 -39.62 4.52
N GLU A 508 -8.40 -40.60 4.66
CA GLU A 508 -9.07 -40.86 5.92
C GLU A 508 -8.10 -41.37 6.99
N LEU A 509 -7.27 -42.36 6.64
CA LEU A 509 -6.25 -42.91 7.55
C LEU A 509 -5.27 -41.82 8.03
N LEU A 510 -4.83 -40.93 7.12
CA LEU A 510 -3.95 -39.81 7.46
C LEU A 510 -4.64 -38.78 8.36
N LYS A 511 -5.94 -38.55 8.18
CA LYS A 511 -6.72 -37.67 9.06
C LYS A 511 -6.82 -38.26 10.47
N MET A 512 -7.14 -39.55 10.58
CA MET A 512 -7.19 -40.24 11.87
C MET A 512 -5.82 -40.26 12.54
N GLN A 513 -4.78 -40.64 11.80
CA GLN A 513 -3.38 -40.65 12.24
C GLN A 513 -2.96 -39.28 12.82
N MET A 514 -3.26 -38.19 12.11
CA MET A 514 -2.91 -36.85 12.58
C MET A 514 -3.69 -36.47 13.84
N THR A 515 -4.95 -36.89 13.95
CA THR A 515 -5.75 -36.71 15.17
C THR A 515 -5.09 -37.43 16.34
N TRP A 516 -4.69 -38.68 16.15
CA TRP A 516 -3.96 -39.47 17.15
C TRP A 516 -2.63 -38.81 17.55
N GLN A 517 -1.84 -38.34 16.57
CA GLN A 517 -0.56 -37.65 16.80
C GLN A 517 -0.74 -36.36 17.62
N LEU A 518 -1.86 -35.66 17.42
CA LEU A 518 -2.23 -34.49 18.23
C LEU A 518 -2.73 -34.87 19.63
N GLU A 519 -3.15 -36.09 19.88
CA GLU A 519 -3.55 -36.54 21.23
C GLU A 519 -2.38 -37.15 22.01
N HIS A 520 -1.37 -37.68 21.31
CA HIS A 520 -0.25 -38.41 21.88
C HIS A 520 1.07 -37.70 21.56
N PRO A 521 1.41 -36.56 22.22
CA PRO A 521 2.61 -35.78 21.92
C PRO A 521 3.92 -36.57 22.08
N ASN A 522 3.93 -37.57 22.96
CA ASN A 522 5.08 -38.44 23.21
C ASN A 522 4.90 -39.85 22.58
N GLY A 523 3.90 -40.02 21.72
CA GLY A 523 3.61 -41.29 21.08
C GLY A 523 4.68 -41.71 20.07
N THR A 524 4.96 -43.01 20.02
CA THR A 524 5.89 -43.62 19.08
C THR A 524 5.23 -43.94 17.75
N LYS A 525 6.06 -44.17 16.72
CA LYS A 525 5.57 -44.55 15.39
C LYS A 525 4.85 -45.90 15.45
N GLU A 526 5.34 -46.83 16.25
CA GLU A 526 4.79 -48.17 16.44
C GLU A 526 3.40 -48.11 17.09
N GLU A 527 3.22 -47.31 18.13
CA GLU A 527 1.91 -47.06 18.76
C GLU A 527 0.93 -46.41 17.77
N CYS A 528 1.43 -45.48 16.96
CA CYS A 528 0.64 -44.85 15.91
C CYS A 528 0.17 -45.87 14.85
N GLU A 529 1.02 -46.80 14.44
CA GLU A 529 0.66 -47.88 13.51
C GLU A 529 -0.37 -48.83 14.13
N GLN A 530 -0.25 -49.14 15.41
CA GLN A 530 -1.25 -49.94 16.14
C GLN A 530 -2.61 -49.24 16.20
N ALA A 531 -2.64 -47.93 16.47
CA ALA A 531 -3.87 -47.13 16.46
C ALA A 531 -4.52 -47.11 15.06
N ILE A 532 -3.72 -46.97 14.00
CA ILE A 532 -4.18 -47.07 12.60
C ILE A 532 -4.87 -48.41 12.34
N LYS A 533 -4.24 -49.50 12.76
CA LYS A 533 -4.80 -50.85 12.60
C LYS A 533 -6.09 -51.02 13.39
N ALA A 534 -6.10 -50.62 14.66
CA ALA A 534 -7.28 -50.74 15.53
C ALA A 534 -8.49 -49.95 14.99
N TYR A 535 -8.27 -48.74 14.47
CA TYR A 535 -9.31 -47.95 13.81
C TYR A 535 -9.87 -48.66 12.59
N TRP A 536 -8.99 -49.23 11.77
CA TRP A 536 -9.39 -49.96 10.56
C TRP A 536 -10.21 -51.21 10.88
N ASP A 537 -9.76 -52.01 11.86
CA ASP A 537 -10.44 -53.23 12.27
C ASP A 537 -11.82 -52.96 12.90
N SER A 538 -12.07 -51.72 13.36
CA SER A 538 -13.36 -51.28 13.93
C SER A 538 -14.39 -50.82 12.89
N LYS A 539 -13.98 -50.69 11.62
CA LYS A 539 -14.84 -50.34 10.48
C LYS A 539 -15.34 -51.58 9.76
#